data_AF-A0A354FRC8-F1
#
_entry.id   AF-A0A354FRC8-F1
#
_cell.length_a   1.000
_cell.length_b   1.000
_cell.length_c   1.000
_cell.angle_alpha   90.00
_cell.angle_beta   90.00
_cell.angle_gamma   90.00
#
_symmetry.space_group_name_H-M   'P 1'
#
loop_
_entity.id
_entity.type
_entity.pdbx_description
1 polymer ?
#
loop_
_entity_poly.entity_id
_entity_poly.type
_entity_poly.pdbx_seq_one_letter_code
_entity_poly.pdbx_strand_id
1 'polypeptide(L)'
;LGRVKWTRKSGPGTVTFGDDASLSSSVLFDQVGTHVLSIEIEGGEADEVVVFVEAVQGYAQWISAYSPIDEAPLADPDFDGVCNLMEYATGGNPKKVGDPAISTLVEDPTSPGDLLFTYRRLRGINLGDASGETGNGYSVYGLNYTVQASNNLTPWSSAAASLAMQVEGAPVDNGDGTESVMVRLTPPSTSNSDWFVRLRVEEE
;
A
#
# COMPACT_ATOMS: atom_id res chain seq x y z
N LEU A 1 36.37 -24.10 13.51
CA LEU A 1 35.43 -23.29 12.70
C LEU A 1 35.84 -21.84 12.92
N GLY A 2 36.11 -21.09 11.84
CA GLY A 2 36.47 -19.68 11.93
C GLY A 2 35.33 -18.86 12.55
N ARG A 3 35.66 -17.71 13.16
CA ARG A 3 34.64 -16.80 13.67
C ARG A 3 33.82 -16.26 12.50
N VAL A 4 32.50 -16.21 12.64
CA VAL A 4 31.62 -15.65 11.61
C VAL A 4 30.93 -14.39 12.12
N LYS A 5 30.49 -13.54 11.19
CA LYS A 5 29.67 -12.38 11.49
C LYS A 5 28.59 -12.19 10.44
N TRP A 6 27.34 -12.22 10.86
CA TRP A 6 26.22 -11.78 10.06
C TRP A 6 26.07 -10.26 10.14
N THR A 7 25.83 -9.64 8.98
CA THR A 7 25.53 -8.21 8.86
C THR A 7 24.42 -7.99 7.86
N ARG A 8 23.62 -6.95 8.08
CA ARG A 8 22.70 -6.42 7.06
C ARG A 8 23.48 -5.54 6.10
N LYS A 9 23.35 -5.76 4.80
CA LYS A 9 23.88 -4.91 3.73
C LYS A 9 22.88 -3.85 3.30
N SER A 10 21.64 -4.27 3.03
CA SER A 10 20.55 -3.39 2.57
C SER A 10 19.19 -4.00 2.90
N GLY A 11 18.13 -3.25 2.58
CA GLY A 11 16.73 -3.61 2.81
C GLY A 11 16.00 -2.53 3.60
N PRO A 12 14.67 -2.57 3.69
CA PRO A 12 13.89 -1.66 4.55
C PRO A 12 14.04 -2.02 6.04
N GLY A 13 13.53 -1.17 6.93
CA GLY A 13 13.35 -1.50 8.36
C GLY A 13 14.59 -1.88 9.17
N THR A 14 14.37 -2.66 10.22
CA THR A 14 15.33 -3.26 11.15
C THR A 14 15.45 -4.76 10.89
N VAL A 15 16.69 -5.24 10.85
CA VAL A 15 17.02 -6.68 10.79
C VAL A 15 17.65 -7.08 12.12
N THR A 16 17.03 -8.04 12.83
CA THR A 16 17.51 -8.51 14.14
C THR A 16 17.98 -9.96 14.04
N PHE A 17 19.26 -10.18 14.29
CA PHE A 17 19.85 -11.52 14.36
C PHE A 17 19.74 -12.08 15.78
N GLY A 18 19.43 -13.38 15.91
CA GLY A 18 19.40 -14.07 17.21
C GLY A 18 20.80 -14.24 17.79
N ASP A 19 21.74 -14.71 16.96
CA ASP A 19 23.18 -14.73 17.26
C ASP A 19 23.96 -14.42 15.97
N ASP A 20 24.42 -13.19 15.82
CA ASP A 20 25.14 -12.78 14.62
C ASP A 20 26.56 -13.35 14.52
N ALA A 21 27.05 -14.08 15.54
CA ALA A 21 28.35 -14.74 15.55
C ALA A 21 28.27 -16.27 15.36
N SER A 22 27.09 -16.80 15.01
CA SER A 22 26.85 -18.22 14.76
C SER A 22 26.57 -18.53 13.28
N LEU A 23 27.09 -19.67 12.79
CA LEU A 23 26.77 -20.20 11.46
C LEU A 23 25.29 -20.56 11.30
N SER A 24 24.61 -20.86 12.41
CA SER A 24 23.17 -21.11 12.45
C SER A 24 22.55 -20.05 13.34
N SER A 25 21.83 -19.11 12.73
CA SER A 25 21.21 -17.98 13.40
C SER A 25 19.80 -17.78 12.87
N SER A 26 18.87 -17.36 13.73
CA SER A 26 17.58 -16.84 13.30
C SER A 26 17.71 -15.37 12.95
N VAL A 27 16.89 -14.90 12.01
CA VAL A 27 16.79 -13.48 11.66
C VAL A 27 15.32 -13.05 11.65
N LEU A 28 15.05 -11.86 12.17
CA LEU A 28 13.74 -11.21 12.17
C LEU A 28 13.80 -9.92 11.35
N PHE A 29 12.74 -9.68 10.59
CA PHE A 29 12.53 -8.48 9.79
C PHE A 29 11.24 -7.81 10.24
N ASP A 30 11.27 -6.50 10.43
CA ASP A 30 10.08 -5.71 10.83
C ASP A 30 9.38 -5.02 9.65
N GLN A 31 9.98 -5.04 8.46
CA GLN A 31 9.42 -4.46 7.24
C GLN A 31 9.50 -5.43 6.07
N VAL A 32 8.43 -5.42 5.27
CA VAL A 32 8.34 -6.10 3.98
C VAL A 32 9.34 -5.50 2.99
N GLY A 33 9.86 -6.32 2.09
CA GLY A 33 10.79 -5.93 1.03
C GLY A 33 11.98 -6.86 0.89
N THR A 34 12.89 -6.49 -0.01
CA THR A 34 14.10 -7.26 -0.30
C THR A 34 15.22 -6.87 0.68
N HIS A 35 15.69 -7.82 1.46
CA HIS A 35 16.80 -7.65 2.39
C HIS A 35 18.02 -8.40 1.89
N VAL A 36 19.18 -7.74 1.88
CA VAL A 36 20.46 -8.38 1.56
C VAL A 36 21.25 -8.52 2.86
N LEU A 37 21.55 -9.76 3.23
CA LEU A 37 22.39 -10.09 4.38
C LEU A 37 23.71 -10.63 3.89
N SER A 38 24.78 -10.37 4.64
CA SER A 38 26.11 -10.90 4.35
C SER A 38 26.64 -11.65 5.55
N ILE A 39 27.25 -12.80 5.29
CA ILE A 39 28.04 -13.54 6.28
C ILE A 39 29.51 -13.42 5.91
N GLU A 40 30.31 -12.94 6.85
CA GLU A 40 31.77 -12.90 6.74
C GLU A 40 32.39 -13.95 7.66
N ILE A 41 33.37 -14.69 7.14
CA ILE A 41 34.19 -15.63 7.92
C ILE A 41 35.56 -14.98 8.14
N GLU A 42 36.07 -14.99 9.37
CA GLU A 42 37.36 -14.40 9.72
C GLU A 42 38.49 -14.95 8.83
N GLY A 43 39.07 -14.07 8.00
CA GLY A 43 40.14 -14.39 7.05
C GLY A 43 39.68 -14.97 5.70
N GLY A 44 38.38 -14.93 5.39
CA GLY A 44 37.79 -15.52 4.18
C GLY A 44 36.88 -14.58 3.38
N GLU A 45 36.21 -15.15 2.38
CA GLU A 45 35.24 -14.44 1.53
C GLU A 45 33.92 -14.20 2.26
N ALA A 46 33.27 -13.09 1.94
CA ALA A 46 31.91 -12.82 2.36
C ALA A 46 30.93 -13.44 1.36
N ASP A 47 29.90 -14.12 1.86
CA ASP A 47 28.78 -14.58 1.05
C ASP A 47 27.55 -13.70 1.31
N GLU A 48 26.63 -13.65 0.36
CA GLU A 48 25.42 -12.85 0.44
C GLU A 48 24.17 -13.71 0.24
N VAL A 49 23.15 -13.43 1.04
CA VAL A 49 21.82 -14.02 0.89
C VAL A 49 20.79 -12.93 0.70
N VAL A 50 19.95 -13.10 -0.30
CA VAL A 50 18.81 -12.23 -0.57
C VAL A 50 17.57 -12.88 0.02
N VAL A 51 16.92 -12.17 0.93
CA VAL A 51 15.67 -12.61 1.58
C VAL A 51 14.54 -11.70 1.12
N PHE A 52 13.48 -12.31 0.60
CA PHE A 52 12.25 -11.61 0.25
C PHE A 52 11.27 -11.76 1.40
N VAL A 53 10.98 -10.64 2.08
CA VAL A 53 9.90 -10.57 3.06
C VAL A 53 8.69 -10.03 2.33
N GLU A 54 7.71 -10.89 2.08
CA GLU A 54 6.51 -10.50 1.36
C GLU A 54 5.44 -9.98 2.33
N ALA A 55 4.67 -8.99 1.88
CA ALA A 55 3.44 -8.63 2.56
C ALA A 55 2.50 -9.83 2.60
N VAL A 56 1.59 -9.84 3.57
CA VAL A 56 0.52 -10.83 3.59
C VAL A 56 -0.34 -10.64 2.34
N GLN A 57 -0.22 -11.57 1.39
CA GLN A 57 -0.91 -11.51 0.10
C GLN A 57 -2.30 -12.13 0.24
N GLY A 58 -3.26 -11.33 0.68
CA GLY A 58 -4.67 -11.71 0.72
C GLY A 58 -5.37 -11.30 2.02
N TYR A 59 -6.61 -10.83 1.87
CA TYR A 59 -7.45 -10.37 2.97
C TYR A 59 -7.54 -11.39 4.11
N ALA A 60 -7.81 -12.67 3.80
CA ALA A 60 -8.03 -13.72 4.79
C ALA A 60 -6.80 -13.97 5.69
N GLN A 61 -5.59 -13.92 5.13
CA GLN A 61 -4.38 -14.08 5.93
C GLN A 61 -4.11 -12.81 6.74
N TRP A 62 -4.37 -11.62 6.16
CA TRP A 62 -4.14 -10.34 6.83
C TRP A 62 -5.06 -10.18 8.05
N ILE A 63 -6.37 -10.43 7.88
CA ILE A 63 -7.37 -10.24 8.94
C ILE A 63 -7.16 -11.22 10.12
N SER A 64 -6.63 -12.42 9.84
CA SER A 64 -6.38 -13.44 10.87
C SER A 64 -5.37 -12.99 11.94
N ALA A 65 -4.49 -12.05 11.62
CA ALA A 65 -3.52 -11.48 12.56
C ALA A 65 -4.17 -10.60 13.64
N TYR A 66 -5.41 -10.15 13.42
CA TYR A 66 -6.12 -9.21 14.29
C TYR A 66 -7.14 -9.88 15.21
N SER A 67 -7.40 -11.17 15.00
CA SER A 67 -8.33 -11.99 15.76
C SER A 67 -8.10 -11.90 17.29
N PRO A 68 -9.16 -11.92 18.13
CA PRO A 68 -10.57 -11.98 17.75
C PRO A 68 -11.17 -10.59 17.44
N ILE A 69 -11.71 -10.43 16.24
CA ILE A 69 -12.54 -9.29 15.77
C ILE A 69 -13.65 -9.81 14.83
N ASP A 70 -14.57 -8.94 14.39
CA ASP A 70 -15.43 -9.27 13.25
C ASP A 70 -14.60 -9.20 11.97
N GLU A 71 -14.28 -10.36 11.40
CA GLU A 71 -13.36 -10.50 10.27
C GLU A 71 -14.05 -10.34 8.90
N ALA A 72 -15.33 -9.94 8.84
CA ALA A 72 -16.02 -9.73 7.57
C ALA A 72 -15.42 -8.53 6.80
N PRO A 73 -15.27 -8.59 5.45
CA PRO A 73 -14.66 -7.50 4.66
C PRO A 73 -15.32 -6.12 4.83
N LEU A 74 -16.63 -6.10 5.09
CA LEU A 74 -17.39 -4.87 5.29
C LEU A 74 -17.62 -4.51 6.78
N ALA A 75 -17.06 -5.29 7.72
CA ALA A 75 -17.12 -4.95 9.13
C ALA A 75 -16.16 -3.80 9.44
N ASP A 76 -16.51 -3.02 10.47
CA ASP A 76 -15.74 -1.92 11.04
C ASP A 76 -15.62 -2.19 12.56
N PRO A 77 -14.62 -2.99 12.98
CA PRO A 77 -14.53 -3.45 14.36
C PRO A 77 -14.08 -2.39 15.36
N ASP A 78 -13.41 -1.33 14.91
CA ASP A 78 -12.93 -0.22 15.75
C ASP A 78 -13.79 1.05 15.66
N PHE A 79 -14.80 1.06 14.79
CA PHE A 79 -15.84 2.08 14.68
C PHE A 79 -15.34 3.44 14.20
N ASP A 80 -14.36 3.45 13.30
CA ASP A 80 -13.83 4.69 12.73
C ASP A 80 -14.43 5.06 11.36
N GLY A 81 -15.34 4.22 10.86
CA GLY A 81 -16.03 4.40 9.59
C GLY A 81 -15.32 3.76 8.41
N VAL A 82 -14.21 3.05 8.63
CA VAL A 82 -13.48 2.32 7.60
C VAL A 82 -13.67 0.82 7.80
N CYS A 83 -14.11 0.14 6.74
CA CYS A 83 -14.26 -1.32 6.81
C CYS A 83 -12.92 -2.04 6.63
N ASN A 84 -12.84 -3.26 7.14
CA ASN A 84 -11.68 -4.14 7.05
C ASN A 84 -11.10 -4.26 5.63
N LEU A 85 -11.94 -4.31 4.59
CA LEU A 85 -11.48 -4.36 3.19
C LEU A 85 -10.72 -3.10 2.79
N MET A 86 -11.22 -1.93 3.19
CA MET A 86 -10.57 -0.65 2.91
C MET A 86 -9.30 -0.49 3.75
N GLU A 87 -9.32 -0.90 5.01
CA GLU A 87 -8.14 -0.98 5.88
C GLU A 87 -7.05 -1.84 5.24
N TYR A 88 -7.37 -3.07 4.82
CA TYR A 88 -6.44 -3.96 4.13
C TYR A 88 -5.89 -3.33 2.85
N ALA A 89 -6.77 -2.78 2.00
CA ALA A 89 -6.40 -2.21 0.72
C ALA A 89 -5.50 -0.98 0.82
N THR A 90 -5.55 -0.27 1.95
CA THR A 90 -4.85 1.02 2.12
C THR A 90 -3.81 1.04 3.25
N GLY A 91 -3.62 -0.11 3.90
CA GLY A 91 -2.55 -0.34 4.87
C GLY A 91 -2.89 0.11 6.29
N GLY A 92 -4.16 0.10 6.65
CA GLY A 92 -4.62 0.38 8.00
C GLY A 92 -4.64 -0.86 8.92
N ASN A 93 -5.30 -0.72 10.05
CA ASN A 93 -5.35 -1.61 11.20
C ASN A 93 -6.77 -1.63 11.78
N PRO A 94 -7.50 -2.75 11.65
CA PRO A 94 -8.93 -2.87 12.02
C PRO A 94 -9.18 -2.88 13.54
N LYS A 95 -8.20 -2.49 14.35
CA LYS A 95 -8.26 -2.39 15.82
C LYS A 95 -7.88 -1.01 16.32
N LYS A 96 -7.55 -0.07 15.42
CA LYS A 96 -6.99 1.23 15.75
C LYS A 96 -7.73 2.33 15.01
N VAL A 97 -8.59 3.02 15.76
CA VAL A 97 -9.26 4.24 15.33
C VAL A 97 -8.28 5.28 14.78
N GLY A 98 -8.62 5.86 13.63
CA GLY A 98 -7.96 7.06 13.12
C GLY A 98 -6.60 6.76 12.49
N ASP A 99 -6.59 5.74 11.64
CA ASP A 99 -5.41 5.27 10.93
C ASP A 99 -4.90 6.25 9.85
N PRO A 100 -3.75 5.98 9.18
CA PRO A 100 -3.16 6.89 8.21
C PRO A 100 -4.19 7.34 7.17
N ALA A 101 -4.12 8.61 6.74
CA ALA A 101 -5.07 9.15 5.78
C ALA A 101 -5.17 8.26 4.53
N ILE A 102 -6.28 7.54 4.41
CA ILE A 102 -6.59 6.59 3.33
C ILE A 102 -6.65 7.32 2.00
N SER A 103 -7.27 8.49 2.01
CA SER A 103 -7.31 9.41 0.89
C SER A 103 -7.46 10.86 1.33
N THR A 104 -7.02 11.79 0.48
CA THR A 104 -7.18 13.23 0.64
C THR A 104 -7.58 13.85 -0.68
N LEU A 105 -8.52 14.80 -0.66
CA LEU A 105 -8.91 15.61 -1.80
C LEU A 105 -8.62 17.07 -1.49
N VAL A 106 -7.81 17.73 -2.32
CA VAL A 106 -7.49 19.16 -2.18
C VAL A 106 -7.60 19.84 -3.54
N GLU A 107 -7.85 21.13 -3.56
CA GLU A 107 -7.68 21.93 -4.79
C GLU A 107 -6.19 22.07 -5.11
N ASP A 108 -5.81 22.00 -6.38
CA ASP A 108 -4.42 22.22 -6.79
C ASP A 108 -4.02 23.69 -6.58
N PRO A 109 -3.01 23.97 -5.73
CA PRO A 109 -2.57 25.34 -5.47
C PRO A 109 -1.95 26.05 -6.69
N THR A 110 -1.56 25.31 -7.72
CA THR A 110 -0.93 25.80 -8.95
C THR A 110 -1.90 25.90 -10.12
N SER A 111 -3.03 25.19 -10.06
CA SER A 111 -4.06 25.15 -11.10
C SER A 111 -5.46 25.27 -10.47
N PRO A 112 -5.94 26.50 -10.17
CA PRO A 112 -7.25 26.71 -9.56
C PRO A 112 -8.37 25.99 -10.32
N GLY A 113 -9.22 25.30 -9.59
CA GLY A 113 -10.29 24.43 -10.13
C GLY A 113 -9.91 22.98 -10.39
N ASP A 114 -8.61 22.65 -10.53
CA ASP A 114 -8.17 21.25 -10.55
C ASP A 114 -8.20 20.68 -9.13
N LEU A 115 -8.49 19.38 -9.03
CA LEU A 115 -8.49 18.64 -7.77
C LEU A 115 -7.34 17.64 -7.77
N LEU A 116 -6.59 17.58 -6.68
CA LEU A 116 -5.61 16.55 -6.40
C LEU A 116 -6.21 15.53 -5.43
N PHE A 117 -6.46 14.32 -5.93
CA PHE A 117 -6.90 13.19 -5.13
C PHE A 117 -5.71 12.28 -4.88
N THR A 118 -5.28 12.21 -3.62
CA THR A 118 -4.23 11.29 -3.17
C THR A 118 -4.87 10.13 -2.41
N TYR A 119 -4.46 8.90 -2.67
CA TYR A 119 -4.93 7.72 -1.94
C TYR A 119 -3.84 6.67 -1.82
N ARG A 120 -3.96 5.81 -0.82
CA ARG A 120 -3.07 4.66 -0.62
C ARG A 120 -3.65 3.43 -1.32
N ARG A 121 -2.78 2.54 -1.78
CA ARG A 121 -3.14 1.22 -2.32
C ARG A 121 -2.06 0.18 -1.99
N LEU A 122 -2.40 -1.11 -2.03
CA LEU A 122 -1.39 -2.17 -2.01
C LEU A 122 -0.40 -2.01 -3.16
N ARG A 123 0.87 -2.29 -2.89
CA ARG A 123 1.96 -2.22 -3.86
C ARG A 123 2.31 -3.62 -4.36
N GLY A 124 2.38 -3.79 -5.68
CA GLY A 124 2.92 -5.01 -6.29
C GLY A 124 4.42 -5.14 -6.00
N ILE A 125 4.82 -6.26 -5.40
CA ILE A 125 6.21 -6.54 -5.02
C ILE A 125 6.98 -7.11 -6.21
N ASN A 126 6.36 -8.04 -6.92
CA ASN A 126 6.95 -8.74 -8.05
C ASN A 126 6.34 -8.29 -9.38
N LEU A 127 7.11 -8.46 -10.45
CA LEU A 127 6.61 -8.21 -11.80
C LEU A 127 5.43 -9.17 -12.08
N GLY A 128 4.27 -8.60 -12.38
CA GLY A 128 3.04 -9.35 -12.66
C GLY A 128 2.04 -9.41 -11.50
N ASP A 129 2.43 -8.96 -10.30
CA ASP A 129 1.50 -8.87 -9.15
C ASP A 129 0.38 -7.86 -9.38
N ALA A 130 0.68 -6.83 -10.17
CA ALA A 130 -0.22 -5.74 -10.49
C ALA A 130 -0.50 -5.63 -11.98
N SER A 131 -1.72 -5.22 -12.33
CA SER A 131 -2.18 -4.97 -13.68
C SER A 131 -3.18 -3.80 -13.74
N GLY A 132 -3.67 -3.47 -14.93
CA GLY A 132 -4.66 -2.40 -15.11
C GLY A 132 -4.08 -0.99 -15.05
N GLU A 133 -4.97 0.01 -14.97
CA GLU A 133 -4.62 1.42 -15.05
C GLU A 133 -4.74 2.12 -13.69
N THR A 134 -3.70 2.87 -13.33
CA THR A 134 -3.72 3.65 -12.08
C THR A 134 -4.89 4.64 -12.07
N GLY A 135 -5.71 4.58 -11.02
CA GLY A 135 -6.91 5.39 -10.88
C GLY A 135 -8.16 4.86 -11.61
N ASN A 136 -8.03 3.91 -12.53
CA ASN A 136 -9.14 3.42 -13.35
C ASN A 136 -9.06 1.90 -13.56
N GLY A 137 -9.31 1.14 -12.51
CA GLY A 137 -9.26 -0.32 -12.56
C GLY A 137 -7.85 -0.87 -12.47
N TYR A 138 -7.06 -0.37 -11.51
CA TYR A 138 -5.78 -0.98 -11.14
C TYR A 138 -6.03 -2.21 -10.29
N SER A 139 -5.45 -3.35 -10.64
CA SER A 139 -5.65 -4.62 -9.95
C SER A 139 -4.36 -5.13 -9.32
N VAL A 140 -4.42 -5.55 -8.06
CA VAL A 140 -3.30 -6.16 -7.33
C VAL A 140 -3.81 -7.09 -6.24
N TYR A 141 -3.23 -8.28 -6.11
CA TYR A 141 -3.59 -9.27 -5.08
C TYR A 141 -5.11 -9.55 -4.95
N GLY A 142 -5.82 -9.60 -6.07
CA GLY A 142 -7.27 -9.85 -6.12
C GLY A 142 -8.14 -8.64 -5.71
N LEU A 143 -7.56 -7.45 -5.61
CA LEU A 143 -8.29 -6.20 -5.40
C LEU A 143 -8.24 -5.31 -6.63
N ASN A 144 -9.36 -4.67 -6.96
CA ASN A 144 -9.46 -3.64 -7.99
C ASN A 144 -9.69 -2.25 -7.36
N TYR A 145 -8.94 -1.26 -7.83
CA TYR A 145 -8.98 0.13 -7.37
C TYR A 145 -9.48 1.03 -8.49
N THR A 146 -10.55 1.78 -8.23
CA THR A 146 -11.09 2.79 -9.15
C THR A 146 -11.39 4.08 -8.42
N VAL A 147 -10.81 5.19 -8.89
CA VAL A 147 -11.23 6.53 -8.44
C VAL A 147 -12.57 6.82 -9.10
N GLN A 148 -13.56 7.15 -8.30
CA GLN A 148 -14.90 7.47 -8.77
C GLN A 148 -15.22 8.94 -8.53
N ALA A 149 -16.00 9.51 -9.46
CA ALA A 149 -16.51 10.86 -9.35
C ALA A 149 -18.03 10.90 -9.49
N SER A 150 -18.63 11.91 -8.88
CA SER A 150 -20.03 12.27 -9.03
C SER A 150 -20.19 13.77 -8.85
N ASN A 151 -21.16 14.39 -9.51
CA ASN A 151 -21.48 15.82 -9.34
C ASN A 151 -22.73 16.07 -8.48
N ASN A 152 -23.32 15.00 -7.94
CA ASN A 152 -24.57 15.05 -7.19
C ASN A 152 -24.73 13.85 -6.23
N LEU A 153 -23.63 13.15 -5.91
CA LEU A 153 -23.57 11.93 -5.10
C LEU A 153 -24.28 10.69 -5.71
N THR A 154 -24.91 10.78 -6.88
CA THR A 154 -25.55 9.63 -7.56
C THR A 154 -25.94 9.91 -9.03
N PRO A 155 -25.49 9.11 -10.02
CA PRO A 155 -24.69 7.90 -9.88
C PRO A 155 -23.21 8.20 -9.59
N TRP A 156 -22.47 7.16 -9.22
CA TRP A 156 -21.02 7.15 -9.17
C TRP A 156 -20.48 6.38 -10.38
N SER A 157 -19.51 6.96 -11.07
CA SER A 157 -18.79 6.32 -12.19
C SER A 157 -17.29 6.50 -12.02
N SER A 158 -16.49 5.80 -12.84
CA SER A 158 -15.06 6.09 -12.93
C SER A 158 -14.84 7.58 -13.16
N ALA A 159 -13.91 8.18 -12.41
CA ALA A 159 -13.58 9.59 -12.55
C ALA A 159 -13.03 9.88 -13.95
N ALA A 160 -12.28 8.94 -14.55
CA ALA A 160 -11.78 9.05 -15.93
C ALA A 160 -12.90 9.15 -16.98
N ALA A 161 -14.13 8.72 -16.65
CA ALA A 161 -15.28 8.81 -17.55
C ALA A 161 -16.01 10.17 -17.47
N SER A 162 -15.79 10.93 -16.39
CA SER A 162 -16.53 12.17 -16.10
C SER A 162 -15.64 13.40 -16.03
N LEU A 163 -14.35 13.22 -15.78
CA LEU A 163 -13.33 14.23 -15.56
C LEU A 163 -12.11 13.91 -16.41
N ALA A 164 -11.35 14.92 -16.82
CA ALA A 164 -10.01 14.68 -17.32
C ALA A 164 -9.12 14.26 -16.14
N MET A 165 -8.65 13.02 -16.15
CA MET A 165 -7.84 12.44 -15.07
C MET A 165 -6.41 12.21 -15.55
N GLN A 166 -5.44 12.65 -14.77
CA GLN A 166 -4.01 12.46 -15.01
C GLN A 166 -3.35 11.92 -13.74
N VAL A 167 -2.48 10.91 -13.88
CA VAL A 167 -1.65 10.44 -12.78
C VAL A 167 -0.49 11.41 -12.58
N GLU A 168 -0.30 11.89 -11.35
CA GLU A 168 0.75 12.83 -11.00
C GLU A 168 1.96 12.09 -10.44
N GLY A 169 3.02 11.99 -11.24
CA GLY A 169 4.26 11.33 -10.85
C GLY A 169 4.16 9.80 -10.73
N ALA A 170 5.21 9.20 -10.16
CA ALA A 170 5.23 7.78 -9.83
C ALA A 170 4.63 7.55 -8.43
N PRO A 171 3.95 6.41 -8.18
CA PRO A 171 3.54 6.05 -6.83
C PRO A 171 4.71 6.05 -5.85
N VAL A 172 4.46 6.50 -4.62
CA VAL A 172 5.47 6.64 -3.56
C VAL A 172 5.34 5.49 -2.58
N ASP A 173 6.39 4.68 -2.44
CA ASP A 173 6.46 3.58 -1.48
C ASP A 173 6.35 4.10 -0.05
N ASN A 174 5.40 3.55 0.72
CA ASN A 174 5.18 3.91 2.12
C ASN A 174 6.02 3.05 3.08
N GLY A 175 6.68 1.98 2.60
CA GLY A 175 7.52 1.09 3.41
C GLY A 175 6.75 0.07 4.26
N ASP A 176 5.44 -0.06 4.04
CA ASP A 176 4.53 -0.95 4.78
C ASP A 176 3.74 -1.90 3.85
N GLY A 177 4.18 -2.04 2.61
CA GLY A 177 3.49 -2.85 1.59
C GLY A 177 2.44 -2.08 0.80
N THR A 178 2.22 -0.81 1.11
CA THR A 178 1.40 0.11 0.32
C THR A 178 2.23 1.17 -0.39
N GLU A 179 1.60 1.82 -1.37
CA GLU A 179 2.12 3.01 -2.02
C GLU A 179 1.05 4.11 -2.07
N SER A 180 1.50 5.35 -2.06
CA SER A 180 0.66 6.54 -2.20
C SER A 180 0.61 6.97 -3.67
N VAL A 181 -0.59 7.15 -4.19
CA VAL A 181 -0.88 7.56 -5.58
C VAL A 181 -1.54 8.92 -5.57
N MET A 182 -1.14 9.80 -6.48
CA MET A 182 -1.82 11.07 -6.72
C MET A 182 -2.40 11.11 -8.12
N VAL A 183 -3.66 11.51 -8.24
CA VAL A 183 -4.31 11.84 -9.52
C VAL A 183 -4.81 13.27 -9.49
N ARG A 184 -4.54 13.99 -10.57
CA ARG A 184 -5.16 15.27 -10.90
C ARG A 184 -6.46 15.01 -11.64
N LEU A 185 -7.51 15.68 -11.21
CA LEU A 185 -8.83 15.65 -11.81
C LEU A 185 -9.19 17.08 -12.23
N THR A 186 -9.51 17.29 -13.50
CA THR A 186 -9.91 18.59 -14.05
C THR A 186 -11.41 18.58 -14.37
N PRO A 187 -12.25 19.21 -13.53
CA PRO A 187 -13.64 19.51 -13.82
C PRO A 187 -13.84 20.28 -15.14
N PRO A 188 -14.94 20.02 -15.87
CA PRO A 188 -15.30 20.82 -17.03
C PRO A 188 -15.52 22.29 -16.62
N SER A 189 -14.93 23.23 -17.37
CA SER A 189 -15.01 24.67 -17.09
C SER A 189 -16.42 25.27 -17.12
N THR A 190 -17.42 24.53 -17.61
CA THR A 190 -18.82 24.93 -17.65
C THR A 190 -19.65 24.40 -16.48
N SER A 191 -19.07 23.59 -15.58
CA SER A 191 -19.81 23.06 -14.44
C SER A 191 -19.74 24.02 -13.25
N ASN A 192 -20.85 24.65 -12.89
CA ASN A 192 -21.05 25.24 -11.55
C ASN A 192 -21.43 24.16 -10.53
N SER A 193 -20.97 22.92 -10.73
CA SER A 193 -21.34 21.75 -9.95
C SER A 193 -20.21 21.40 -9.00
N ASP A 194 -20.54 21.17 -7.73
CA ASP A 194 -19.61 20.56 -6.80
C ASP A 194 -19.29 19.13 -7.29
N TRP A 195 -18.01 18.75 -7.22
CA TRP A 195 -17.56 17.41 -7.55
C TRP A 195 -17.18 16.66 -6.29
N PHE A 196 -17.68 15.43 -6.19
CA PHE A 196 -17.39 14.49 -5.13
C PHE A 196 -16.51 13.39 -5.70
N VAL A 197 -15.44 13.04 -4.98
CA VAL A 197 -14.48 12.03 -5.37
C VAL A 197 -14.36 11.00 -4.26
N ARG A 198 -14.27 9.72 -4.63
CA ARG A 198 -14.01 8.63 -3.68
C ARG A 198 -13.11 7.57 -4.31
N LEU A 199 -12.45 6.80 -3.47
CA LEU A 199 -11.84 5.54 -3.87
C LEU A 199 -12.88 4.42 -3.75
N ARG A 200 -13.01 3.60 -4.79
CA ARG A 200 -13.72 2.32 -4.74
C ARG A 200 -12.68 1.19 -4.78
N VAL A 201 -12.79 0.28 -3.82
CA VAL A 201 -12.03 -0.97 -3.75
C VAL A 201 -13.02 -2.12 -3.82
N GLU A 202 -12.71 -3.12 -4.63
CA GLU A 202 -13.50 -4.34 -4.78
C GLU A 202 -12.60 -5.57 -4.78
N GLU A 203 -13.10 -6.68 -4.26
CA GLU A 203 -12.48 -7.99 -4.48
C GLU A 203 -12.89 -8.49 -5.89
N GLU A 204 -11.94 -9.08 -6.62
CA GLU A 204 -12.14 -9.71 -7.94
C GLU A 204 -12.72 -11.13 -7.89
#